data_AF-A0A7V4ASQ0-F1
#
_entry.id   AF-A0A7V4ASQ0-F1
#
_cell.length_a   1.000
_cell.length_b   1.000
_cell.length_c   1.000
_cell.angle_alpha   90.00
_cell.angle_beta   90.00
_cell.angle_gamma   90.00
#
_symmetry.space_group_name_H-M   'P 1'
#
loop_
_entity.id
_entity.type
_entity.pdbx_description
1 polymer ?
#
loop_
_entity_poly.entity_id
_entity_poly.type
_entity_poly.pdbx_seq_one_letter_code
_entity_poly.pdbx_strand_id
1 'polypeptide(L)'
;MPTVDVALGERSYTIQIQPGLLERSGDTLAAVCRSPRVAVVAQRRVWDRWGAPLEVSLQQAGLAHSVHLVPNGEGAKRIAWLQRLYAAFAAAGVDRQSTVAAFGGGAVGDLAGFAAATWLRGVDFVQIPTTLLAQVDASVGGKVGVNLPSGKNLAGAFWQPRAVLIDPQTLRTLPRRELLSGLAEVIKYGIILDADFFEWVNENRTALVSLESEALTRAIRRSCELKAFVVQSDERESGLRAILNYGHTIGHLIEREAGYAGIRHGEAVA
;
A
#
# COMPACT_ATOMS: atom_id res chain seq x y z
N MET A 1 -15.29 -10.56 8.95
CA MET A 1 -14.41 -9.83 8.02
C MET A 1 -13.09 -10.58 7.97
N PRO A 2 -12.61 -11.06 6.82
CA PRO A 2 -11.33 -11.76 6.78
C PRO A 2 -10.22 -10.78 7.14
N THR A 3 -9.38 -11.20 8.08
CA THR A 3 -8.19 -10.47 8.53
C THR A 3 -6.96 -11.34 8.31
N VAL A 4 -5.84 -10.70 7.98
CA VAL A 4 -4.51 -11.33 7.95
C VAL A 4 -3.67 -10.66 9.03
N ASP A 5 -3.18 -11.46 9.97
CA ASP A 5 -2.34 -10.96 11.06
C ASP A 5 -0.87 -10.93 10.62
N VAL A 6 -0.20 -9.80 10.88
CA VAL A 6 1.24 -9.65 10.66
C VAL A 6 1.95 -9.58 12.01
N ALA A 7 2.42 -10.73 12.50
CA ALA A 7 3.03 -10.88 13.81
C ALA A 7 4.49 -10.39 13.84
N LEU A 8 4.72 -9.18 14.39
CA LEU A 8 6.03 -8.53 14.49
C LEU A 8 6.32 -8.04 15.92
N GLY A 9 5.81 -8.76 16.92
CA GLY A 9 5.88 -8.38 18.33
C GLY A 9 5.10 -7.09 18.61
N GLU A 10 5.74 -6.10 19.23
CA GLU A 10 5.12 -4.79 19.52
C GLU A 10 4.66 -4.01 18.27
N ARG A 11 5.16 -4.40 17.10
CA ARG A 11 4.84 -3.77 15.80
C ARG A 11 3.82 -4.60 15.00
N SER A 12 3.15 -5.55 15.65
CA SER A 12 2.12 -6.36 15.00
C SER A 12 0.94 -5.49 14.55
N TYR A 13 0.37 -5.85 13.42
CA TYR A 13 -0.79 -5.17 12.85
C TYR A 13 -1.66 -6.14 12.06
N THR A 14 -2.86 -5.71 11.72
CA THR A 14 -3.82 -6.50 10.94
C THR A 14 -4.05 -5.88 9.56
N ILE A 15 -4.28 -6.75 8.58
CA ILE A 15 -4.73 -6.39 7.24
C ILE A 15 -6.20 -6.78 7.17
N GLN A 16 -7.08 -5.79 7.02
CA GLN A 16 -8.50 -6.01 6.84
C GLN A 16 -8.85 -5.94 5.36
N ILE A 17 -9.57 -6.94 4.85
CA ILE A 17 -9.89 -7.05 3.43
C ILE A 17 -11.39 -7.23 3.27
N GLN A 18 -12.09 -6.22 2.78
CA GLN A 18 -13.53 -6.34 2.55
C GLN A 18 -14.03 -5.35 1.48
N PRO A 19 -14.90 -5.79 0.54
CA PRO A 19 -15.62 -4.85 -0.32
C PRO A 19 -16.45 -3.85 0.50
N GLY A 20 -16.30 -2.56 0.24
CA GLY A 20 -16.98 -1.49 0.97
C GLY A 20 -16.31 -1.10 2.30
N LEU A 21 -15.08 -1.55 2.56
CA LEU A 21 -14.34 -1.24 3.78
C LEU A 21 -14.07 0.27 3.97
N LEU A 22 -14.07 1.08 2.90
CA LEU A 22 -13.87 2.53 3.05
C LEU A 22 -14.92 3.17 3.97
N GLU A 23 -16.17 2.70 3.91
CA GLU A 23 -17.29 3.21 4.72
C GLU A 23 -17.13 2.92 6.22
N ARG A 24 -16.25 1.98 6.58
CA ARG A 24 -15.97 1.58 7.97
C ARG A 24 -14.51 1.77 8.37
N SER A 25 -13.74 2.47 7.54
CA SER A 25 -12.33 2.72 7.83
C SER A 25 -12.16 3.59 9.08
N GLY A 26 -13.08 4.52 9.33
CA GLY A 26 -13.11 5.35 10.53
C GLY A 26 -13.11 4.55 11.82
N ASP A 27 -13.93 3.49 11.91
CA ASP A 27 -14.00 2.62 13.11
C ASP A 27 -12.64 1.97 13.41
N THR A 28 -11.96 1.49 12.37
CA THR A 28 -10.64 0.89 12.53
C THR A 28 -9.60 1.93 12.89
N LEU A 29 -9.60 3.10 12.24
CA LEU A 29 -8.68 4.18 12.61
C LEU A 29 -8.90 4.60 14.07
N ALA A 30 -10.14 4.78 14.51
CA ALA A 30 -10.45 5.13 15.89
C ALA A 30 -9.95 4.09 16.89
N ALA A 31 -9.97 2.79 16.53
CA ALA A 31 -9.48 1.72 17.37
C ALA A 31 -7.93 1.63 17.45
N VAL A 32 -7.21 2.04 16.40
CA VAL A 32 -5.73 1.87 16.33
C VAL A 32 -4.93 3.17 16.54
N CYS A 33 -5.57 4.33 16.38
CA CYS A 33 -4.94 5.64 16.53
C CYS A 33 -4.88 6.07 18.00
N ARG A 34 -3.78 6.71 18.42
CA ARG A 34 -3.62 7.24 19.78
C ARG A 34 -4.39 8.54 20.03
N SER A 35 -4.75 9.26 18.98
CA SER A 35 -5.52 10.51 19.04
C SER A 35 -6.54 10.54 17.90
N PRO A 36 -7.61 11.35 18.03
CA PRO A 36 -8.61 11.49 16.99
C PRO A 36 -8.16 12.40 15.83
N ARG A 37 -6.85 12.61 15.62
CA ARG A 37 -6.32 13.46 14.55
C ARG A 37 -5.65 12.62 13.45
N VAL A 38 -6.19 12.72 12.23
CA VAL A 38 -5.72 11.97 11.06
C VAL A 38 -5.27 12.92 9.94
N ALA A 39 -4.04 12.74 9.45
CA ALA A 39 -3.56 13.40 8.24
C ALA A 39 -3.65 12.41 7.07
N VAL A 40 -4.64 12.58 6.20
CA VAL A 40 -4.84 11.74 5.02
C VAL A 40 -3.94 12.25 3.91
N VAL A 41 -3.00 11.43 3.45
CA VAL A 41 -2.18 11.71 2.27
C VAL A 41 -2.73 10.91 1.10
N ALA A 42 -3.16 11.59 0.04
CA ALA A 42 -3.86 10.95 -1.07
C ALA A 42 -3.42 11.43 -2.45
N GLN A 43 -3.53 10.54 -3.44
CA GLN A 43 -3.47 10.95 -4.83
C GLN A 43 -4.75 11.70 -5.22
N ARG A 44 -4.61 12.81 -5.97
CA ARG A 44 -5.75 13.61 -6.47
C ARG A 44 -6.86 12.75 -7.06
N ARG A 45 -6.54 11.91 -8.05
CA ARG A 45 -7.55 11.09 -8.76
C ARG A 45 -8.21 10.04 -7.87
N VAL A 46 -7.50 9.56 -6.86
CA VAL A 46 -8.04 8.60 -5.89
C VAL A 46 -9.01 9.32 -4.96
N TRP A 47 -8.61 10.47 -4.42
CA TRP A 47 -9.45 11.29 -3.56
C TRP A 47 -10.74 11.71 -4.26
N ASP A 48 -10.65 12.19 -5.50
CA ASP A 48 -11.83 12.66 -6.24
C ASP A 48 -12.84 11.53 -6.53
N ARG A 49 -12.40 10.26 -6.53
CA ARG A 49 -13.26 9.09 -6.82
C ARG A 49 -13.76 8.37 -5.57
N TRP A 50 -12.91 8.27 -4.54
CA TRP A 50 -13.12 7.41 -3.38
C TRP A 50 -12.92 8.12 -2.05
N GLY A 51 -12.61 9.42 -2.05
CA GLY A 51 -12.42 10.22 -0.84
C GLY A 51 -13.71 10.39 -0.04
N ALA A 52 -14.84 10.55 -0.71
CA ALA A 52 -16.15 10.76 -0.05
C ALA A 52 -16.53 9.64 0.96
N PRO A 53 -16.54 8.34 0.62
CA PRO A 53 -16.87 7.30 1.61
C PRO A 53 -15.88 7.25 2.77
N LEU A 54 -14.59 7.47 2.51
CA LEU A 54 -13.57 7.53 3.56
C LEU A 54 -13.79 8.73 4.50
N GLU A 55 -14.02 9.92 3.94
CA GLU A 55 -14.27 11.15 4.69
C GLU A 55 -15.51 11.02 5.58
N VAL A 56 -16.62 10.50 5.05
CA VAL A 56 -17.83 10.23 5.84
C VAL A 56 -17.53 9.26 6.99
N SER A 57 -16.78 8.18 6.73
CA SER A 57 -16.39 7.21 7.74
C SER A 57 -15.55 7.83 8.86
N LEU A 58 -14.56 8.67 8.51
CA LEU A 58 -13.75 9.39 9.50
C LEU A 58 -14.59 10.35 10.36
N GLN A 59 -15.53 11.08 9.75
CA GLN A 59 -16.42 11.99 10.46
C GLN A 59 -17.34 11.25 11.44
N GLN A 60 -17.95 10.14 11.02
CA GLN A 60 -18.83 9.32 11.86
C GLN A 60 -18.08 8.71 13.06
N ALA A 61 -16.80 8.37 12.87
CA ALA A 61 -15.93 7.89 13.94
C ALA A 61 -15.39 9.02 14.85
N GLY A 62 -15.78 10.28 14.62
CA GLY A 62 -15.33 11.42 15.43
C GLY A 62 -13.86 11.81 15.21
N LEU A 63 -13.27 11.43 14.07
CA LEU A 63 -11.88 11.70 13.74
C LEU A 63 -11.74 13.04 13.00
N ALA A 64 -11.13 14.02 13.67
CA ALA A 64 -10.69 15.24 13.02
C ALA A 64 -9.62 14.90 11.97
N HIS A 65 -9.80 15.37 10.74
CA HIS A 65 -8.87 15.01 9.67
C HIS A 65 -8.54 16.18 8.75
N SER A 66 -7.39 16.07 8.10
CA SER A 66 -6.91 16.97 7.06
C SER A 66 -6.48 16.15 5.85
N VAL A 67 -6.59 16.73 4.65
CA VAL A 67 -6.34 16.01 3.38
C VAL A 67 -5.20 16.68 2.64
N HIS A 68 -4.14 15.93 2.37
CA HIS A 68 -2.92 16.38 1.73
C HIS A 68 -2.71 15.66 0.40
N LEU A 69 -2.82 16.42 -0.69
CA LEU A 69 -2.96 15.84 -2.02
C LEU A 69 -1.63 15.88 -2.77
N VAL A 70 -1.22 14.72 -3.27
CA VAL A 70 0.03 14.54 -4.00
C VAL A 70 -0.24 14.15 -5.46
N PRO A 71 0.76 14.28 -6.37
CA PRO A 71 0.59 13.91 -7.77
C PRO A 71 0.32 12.42 -7.95
N ASN A 72 -0.23 12.08 -9.11
CA ASN A 72 -0.44 10.69 -9.48
C ASN A 72 0.86 10.01 -9.90
N GLY A 73 0.95 8.71 -9.64
CA GLY A 73 2.07 7.87 -10.05
C GLY A 73 3.38 8.18 -9.32
N GLU A 74 4.48 7.78 -9.96
CA GLU A 74 5.82 7.78 -9.35
C GLU A 74 6.37 9.19 -9.05
N GLY A 75 5.79 10.22 -9.67
CA GLY A 75 6.12 11.62 -9.39
C GLY A 75 5.84 12.05 -7.94
N ALA A 76 5.01 11.31 -7.20
CA ALA A 76 4.78 11.52 -5.77
C ALA A 76 6.03 11.21 -4.94
N LYS A 77 6.84 10.22 -5.32
CA LYS A 77 7.99 9.74 -4.55
C LYS A 77 9.23 10.62 -4.69
N ARG A 78 9.07 11.94 -4.72
CA ARG A 78 10.19 12.89 -4.77
C ARG A 78 10.35 13.54 -3.40
N ILE A 79 11.59 13.78 -2.97
CA ILE A 79 11.89 14.50 -1.72
C ILE A 79 11.15 15.84 -1.62
N ALA A 80 10.95 16.54 -2.73
CA ALA A 80 10.21 17.80 -2.75
C ALA A 80 8.77 17.66 -2.20
N TRP A 81 8.12 16.51 -2.38
CA TRP A 81 6.81 16.24 -1.81
C TRP A 81 6.87 15.93 -0.33
N LEU A 82 7.93 15.28 0.15
CA LEU A 82 8.17 15.05 1.58
C LEU A 82 8.25 16.39 2.33
N GLN A 83 9.02 17.35 1.81
CA GLN A 83 9.11 18.70 2.39
C GLN A 83 7.75 19.43 2.41
N ARG A 84 6.96 19.31 1.33
CA ARG A 84 5.61 19.91 1.27
C ARG A 84 4.66 19.27 2.28
N LEU A 85 4.72 17.95 2.46
CA LEU A 85 3.94 17.25 3.47
C LEU A 85 4.29 17.75 4.87
N TYR A 86 5.57 17.94 5.19
CA TYR A 86 5.97 18.49 6.49
C TYR A 86 5.43 19.88 6.77
N ALA A 87 5.48 20.77 5.77
CA ALA A 87 4.88 22.10 5.91
C ALA A 87 3.36 22.01 6.15
N ALA A 88 2.69 21.11 5.44
CA ALA A 88 1.24 20.89 5.59
C ALA A 88 0.89 20.23 6.93
N PHE A 89 1.70 19.29 7.41
CA PHE A 89 1.56 18.64 8.72
C PHE A 89 1.73 19.65 9.85
N ALA A 90 2.72 20.54 9.77
CA ALA A 90 2.88 21.63 10.72
C ALA A 90 1.65 22.54 10.76
N ALA A 91 1.15 22.96 9.59
CA ALA A 91 -0.02 23.83 9.47
C ALA A 91 -1.31 23.16 9.97
N ALA A 92 -1.46 21.85 9.78
CA ALA A 92 -2.60 21.06 10.24
C ALA A 92 -2.50 20.60 11.71
N GLY A 93 -1.42 20.95 12.40
CA GLY A 93 -1.22 20.55 13.80
C GLY A 93 -1.00 19.04 14.00
N VAL A 94 -0.36 18.37 13.04
CA VAL A 94 0.00 16.95 13.16
C VAL A 94 1.11 16.82 14.20
N ASP A 95 0.76 16.28 15.37
CA ASP A 95 1.64 16.07 16.52
C ASP A 95 2.09 14.59 16.64
N ARG A 96 2.79 14.26 17.72
CA ARG A 96 3.33 12.91 17.97
C ARG A 96 2.27 11.83 18.20
N GLN A 97 1.03 12.21 18.48
CA GLN A 97 -0.08 11.29 18.71
C GLN A 97 -1.00 11.19 17.49
N SER A 98 -0.79 12.05 16.49
CA SER A 98 -1.54 12.06 15.24
C SER A 98 -1.19 10.83 14.40
N THR A 99 -2.09 10.47 13.48
CA THR A 99 -1.88 9.35 12.55
C THR A 99 -1.84 9.84 11.11
N VAL A 100 -0.88 9.34 10.33
CA VAL A 100 -0.84 9.55 8.87
C VAL A 100 -1.53 8.38 8.18
N ALA A 101 -2.55 8.65 7.38
CA ALA A 101 -3.26 7.64 6.58
C ALA A 101 -2.87 7.78 5.10
N ALA A 102 -2.22 6.76 4.54
CA ALA A 102 -1.87 6.72 3.12
C ALA A 102 -3.02 6.16 2.28
N PHE A 103 -3.69 7.02 1.51
CA PHE A 103 -4.81 6.63 0.67
C PHE A 103 -4.45 6.72 -0.82
N GLY A 104 -4.02 5.61 -1.41
CA GLY A 104 -3.58 5.57 -2.80
C GLY A 104 -2.83 4.31 -3.18
N GLY A 105 -2.13 4.35 -4.33
CA GLY A 105 -1.22 3.26 -4.73
C GLY A 105 0.10 3.23 -3.95
N GLY A 106 1.00 2.34 -4.35
CA GLY A 106 2.29 2.11 -3.66
C GLY A 106 3.14 3.38 -3.51
N ALA A 107 3.11 4.27 -4.51
CA ALA A 107 3.82 5.55 -4.43
C ALA A 107 3.34 6.49 -3.31
N VAL A 108 2.04 6.48 -2.99
CA VAL A 108 1.49 7.23 -1.85
C VAL A 108 1.86 6.53 -0.56
N GLY A 109 1.74 5.20 -0.51
CA GLY A 109 2.13 4.38 0.64
C GLY A 109 3.58 4.64 1.06
N ASP A 110 4.50 4.60 0.11
CA ASP A 110 5.92 4.85 0.35
C ASP A 110 6.20 6.28 0.83
N LEU A 111 5.67 7.29 0.13
CA LEU A 111 5.89 8.70 0.49
C LEU A 111 5.31 9.02 1.87
N ALA A 112 4.05 8.66 2.10
CA ALA A 112 3.34 8.99 3.33
C ALA A 112 3.86 8.17 4.51
N GLY A 113 4.21 6.90 4.29
CA GLY A 113 4.85 6.06 5.30
C GLY A 113 6.24 6.59 5.68
N PHE A 114 7.03 7.06 4.70
CA PHE A 114 8.32 7.67 5.00
C PHE A 114 8.12 9.00 5.73
N ALA A 115 7.17 9.83 5.30
CA ALA A 115 6.79 11.04 6.03
C ALA A 115 6.40 10.74 7.48
N ALA A 116 5.62 9.68 7.73
CA ALA A 116 5.24 9.25 9.07
C ALA A 116 6.43 8.78 9.90
N ALA A 117 7.38 8.06 9.30
CA ALA A 117 8.58 7.56 9.95
C ALA A 117 9.51 8.69 10.43
N THR A 118 9.59 9.79 9.68
CA THR A 118 10.56 10.86 9.94
C THR A 118 9.93 12.15 10.49
N TRP A 119 8.62 12.35 10.36
CA TRP A 119 7.91 13.46 11.00
C TRP A 119 7.95 13.30 12.51
N LEU A 120 8.46 14.31 13.23
CA LEU A 120 8.62 14.29 14.69
C LEU A 120 9.34 13.03 15.23
N ARG A 121 10.18 12.38 14.40
CA ARG A 121 10.89 11.12 14.66
C ARG A 121 9.99 9.88 14.78
N GLY A 122 8.80 9.93 14.19
CA GLY A 122 7.87 8.81 14.13
C GLY A 122 6.49 9.20 14.65
N VAL A 123 5.49 9.03 13.80
CA VAL A 123 4.07 9.08 14.14
C VAL A 123 3.37 7.81 13.64
N ASP A 124 2.19 7.54 14.18
CA ASP A 124 1.41 6.37 13.76
C ASP A 124 1.03 6.47 12.28
N PHE A 125 0.95 5.31 11.62
CA PHE A 125 0.79 5.20 10.18
C PHE A 125 -0.25 4.13 9.84
N VAL A 126 -1.16 4.39 8.90
CA VAL A 126 -2.15 3.43 8.40
C VAL A 126 -2.12 3.42 6.87
N GLN A 127 -2.22 2.24 6.25
CA GLN A 127 -2.32 2.12 4.80
C GLN A 127 -3.75 1.84 4.35
N ILE A 128 -4.18 2.52 3.30
CA ILE A 128 -5.46 2.32 2.60
C ILE A 128 -5.15 2.18 1.10
N PRO A 129 -4.60 1.04 0.67
CA PRO A 129 -4.08 0.87 -0.70
C PRO A 129 -5.20 0.73 -1.75
N THR A 130 -5.07 1.45 -2.86
CA THR A 130 -6.11 1.54 -3.91
C THR A 130 -5.68 1.00 -5.29
N THR A 131 -4.54 0.32 -5.35
CA THR A 131 -4.04 -0.37 -6.55
C THR A 131 -3.78 -1.82 -6.19
N LEU A 132 -4.02 -2.76 -7.10
CA LEU A 132 -3.82 -4.18 -6.80
C LEU A 132 -2.39 -4.47 -6.33
N LEU A 133 -1.37 -3.92 -7.01
CA LEU A 133 0.04 -4.04 -6.61
C LEU A 133 0.29 -3.59 -5.17
N ALA A 134 -0.30 -2.46 -4.76
CA ALA A 134 -0.16 -1.99 -3.39
C ALA A 134 -0.92 -2.87 -2.39
N GLN A 135 -2.09 -3.38 -2.76
CA GLN A 135 -2.91 -4.25 -1.92
C GLN A 135 -2.23 -5.59 -1.65
N VAL A 136 -1.52 -6.15 -2.63
CA VAL A 136 -0.93 -7.50 -2.52
C VAL A 136 0.55 -7.49 -2.17
N ASP A 137 1.25 -6.39 -2.44
CA ASP A 137 2.69 -6.28 -2.21
C ASP A 137 3.00 -5.03 -1.38
N ALA A 138 3.01 -3.83 -1.96
CA ALA A 138 3.65 -2.66 -1.36
C ALA A 138 3.15 -2.25 0.05
N SER A 139 1.91 -2.60 0.42
CA SER A 139 1.36 -2.26 1.74
C SER A 139 1.80 -3.18 2.88
N VAL A 140 2.51 -4.26 2.60
CA VAL A 140 2.96 -5.24 3.59
C VAL A 140 4.49 -5.20 3.75
N GLY A 141 4.99 -5.23 4.99
CA GLY A 141 6.42 -5.39 5.26
C GLY A 141 7.24 -4.11 5.45
N GLY A 142 6.57 -2.97 5.63
CA GLY A 142 7.15 -1.77 6.26
C GLY A 142 8.22 -1.00 5.50
N LYS A 143 8.59 -1.42 4.27
CA LYS A 143 9.50 -0.63 3.43
C LYS A 143 8.74 0.61 2.95
N VAL A 144 9.24 1.79 3.30
CA VAL A 144 8.69 3.08 2.89
C VAL A 144 9.83 3.98 2.42
N GLY A 145 9.58 4.88 1.47
CA GLY A 145 10.66 5.72 0.96
C GLY A 145 10.32 6.65 -0.18
N VAL A 146 11.37 7.30 -0.69
CA VAL A 146 11.32 8.22 -1.83
C VAL A 146 12.49 7.94 -2.77
N ASN A 147 12.31 8.36 -4.02
CA ASN A 147 13.32 8.29 -5.06
C ASN A 147 14.27 9.48 -4.95
N LEU A 148 15.55 9.21 -5.22
CA LEU A 148 16.60 10.21 -5.38
C LEU A 148 16.92 10.37 -6.87
N PRO A 149 17.58 11.48 -7.29
CA PRO A 149 18.10 11.60 -8.65
C PRO A 149 19.02 10.44 -9.05
N SER A 150 19.72 9.84 -8.08
CA SER A 150 20.63 8.71 -8.27
C SER A 150 19.93 7.34 -8.35
N GLY A 151 18.63 7.25 -8.06
CA GLY A 151 17.91 5.97 -8.14
C GLY A 151 16.61 5.91 -7.35
N LYS A 152 15.79 4.90 -7.67
CA LYS A 152 14.52 4.62 -6.96
C LYS A 152 14.77 4.04 -5.57
N ASN A 153 13.89 4.37 -4.62
CA ASN A 153 13.85 3.80 -3.26
C ASN A 153 15.15 3.88 -2.43
N LEU A 154 16.09 4.74 -2.80
CA LEU A 154 17.39 4.82 -2.11
C LEU A 154 17.30 5.49 -0.73
N ALA A 155 16.31 6.37 -0.52
CA ALA A 155 16.06 7.00 0.77
C ALA A 155 14.76 6.47 1.36
N GLY A 156 14.82 5.86 2.55
CA GLY A 156 13.65 5.24 3.14
C GLY A 156 13.86 4.78 4.58
N ALA A 157 12.87 4.08 5.11
CA ALA A 157 12.88 3.50 6.44
C ALA A 157 12.11 2.17 6.44
N PHE A 158 12.34 1.36 7.49
CA PHE A 158 11.42 0.29 7.87
C PHE A 158 10.45 0.85 8.91
N TRP A 159 9.21 1.15 8.51
CA TRP A 159 8.16 1.71 9.35
C TRP A 159 6.85 0.95 9.15
N GLN A 160 6.46 0.18 10.17
CA GLN A 160 5.27 -0.66 10.09
C GLN A 160 3.99 0.17 10.30
N PRO A 161 2.91 -0.10 9.55
CA PRO A 161 1.62 0.50 9.82
C PRO A 161 0.99 -0.08 11.10
N ARG A 162 0.02 0.65 11.67
CA ARG A 162 -0.88 0.17 12.73
C ARG A 162 -2.01 -0.70 12.19
N ALA A 163 -2.38 -0.50 10.92
CA ALA A 163 -3.35 -1.30 10.18
C ALA A 163 -3.18 -1.10 8.67
N VAL A 164 -3.64 -2.08 7.89
CA VAL A 164 -3.81 -1.97 6.43
C VAL A 164 -5.28 -2.25 6.09
N LEU A 165 -5.95 -1.32 5.41
CA LEU A 165 -7.37 -1.38 5.09
C LEU A 165 -7.55 -1.51 3.58
N ILE A 166 -7.90 -2.71 3.14
CA ILE A 166 -8.06 -3.03 1.73
C ILE A 166 -9.54 -3.12 1.37
N ASP A 167 -9.98 -2.16 0.56
CA ASP A 167 -11.27 -2.22 -0.13
C ASP A 167 -11.06 -2.58 -1.61
N PRO A 168 -11.35 -3.84 -2.02
CA PRO A 168 -11.23 -4.27 -3.41
C PRO A 168 -12.10 -3.46 -4.39
N GLN A 169 -13.15 -2.76 -3.92
CA GLN A 169 -14.00 -1.96 -4.82
C GLN A 169 -13.23 -0.80 -5.46
N THR A 170 -12.17 -0.29 -4.82
CA THR A 170 -11.30 0.76 -5.38
C THR A 170 -10.73 0.38 -6.75
N LEU A 171 -10.52 -0.93 -6.99
CA LEU A 171 -10.00 -1.48 -8.24
C LEU A 171 -10.93 -1.28 -9.44
N ARG A 172 -12.24 -1.06 -9.23
CA ARG A 172 -13.22 -0.80 -10.31
C ARG A 172 -12.87 0.43 -11.14
N THR A 173 -12.09 1.34 -10.58
CA THR A 173 -11.67 2.58 -11.24
C THR A 173 -10.20 2.55 -11.67
N LEU A 174 -9.50 1.45 -11.40
CA LEU A 174 -8.09 1.29 -11.70
C LEU A 174 -7.90 1.06 -13.21
N PRO A 175 -6.95 1.74 -13.88
CA PRO A 175 -6.68 1.47 -15.29
C PRO A 175 -6.28 0.00 -15.49
N ARG A 176 -6.78 -0.62 -16.56
CA ARG A 176 -6.55 -2.05 -16.83
C ARG A 176 -5.08 -2.46 -16.82
N ARG A 177 -4.17 -1.61 -17.33
CA ARG A 177 -2.71 -1.89 -17.30
C ARG A 177 -2.16 -1.97 -15.86
N GLU A 178 -2.66 -1.13 -14.94
CA GLU A 178 -2.25 -1.18 -13.53
C GLU A 178 -2.81 -2.43 -12.83
N LEU A 179 -4.03 -2.86 -13.19
CA LEU A 179 -4.59 -4.13 -12.72
C LEU A 179 -3.69 -5.31 -13.14
N LEU A 180 -3.36 -5.39 -14.42
CA LEU A 180 -2.47 -6.45 -14.94
C LEU A 180 -1.09 -6.40 -14.28
N SER A 181 -0.53 -5.20 -14.09
CA SER A 181 0.72 -5.03 -13.35
C SER A 181 0.62 -5.55 -11.90
N GLY A 182 -0.52 -5.44 -11.24
CA GLY A 182 -0.72 -6.03 -9.91
C GLY A 182 -0.89 -7.55 -9.95
N LEU A 183 -1.53 -8.09 -11.00
CA LEU A 183 -1.71 -9.53 -11.16
C LEU A 183 -0.38 -10.26 -11.39
N ALA A 184 0.63 -9.60 -11.97
CA ALA A 184 1.99 -10.15 -12.06
C ALA A 184 2.54 -10.52 -10.67
N GLU A 185 2.33 -9.67 -9.66
CA GLU A 185 2.76 -9.95 -8.28
C GLU A 185 1.92 -11.06 -7.63
N VAL A 186 0.62 -11.12 -7.94
CA VAL A 186 -0.25 -12.23 -7.49
C VAL A 186 0.27 -13.57 -8.02
N ILE A 187 0.62 -13.63 -9.31
CA ILE A 187 1.20 -14.81 -9.95
C ILE A 187 2.56 -15.16 -9.34
N LYS A 188 3.42 -14.15 -9.12
CA LYS A 188 4.73 -14.31 -8.47
C LYS A 188 4.59 -15.11 -7.19
N TYR A 189 3.69 -14.71 -6.28
CA TYR A 189 3.51 -15.43 -5.00
C TYR A 189 3.17 -16.91 -5.17
N GLY A 190 2.34 -17.26 -6.15
CA GLY A 190 2.06 -18.66 -6.46
C GLY A 190 3.32 -19.41 -6.89
N ILE A 191 4.13 -18.83 -7.79
CA ILE A 191 5.38 -19.43 -8.27
C ILE A 191 6.37 -19.66 -7.12
N ILE A 192 6.55 -18.67 -6.24
CA ILE A 192 7.62 -18.70 -5.25
C ILE A 192 7.25 -19.37 -3.93
N LEU A 193 5.96 -19.48 -3.59
CA LEU A 193 5.54 -19.90 -2.25
C LEU A 193 4.35 -20.88 -2.22
N ASP A 194 3.55 -20.99 -3.29
CA ASP A 194 2.27 -21.72 -3.23
C ASP A 194 1.78 -22.21 -4.59
N ALA A 195 2.12 -23.46 -4.94
CA ALA A 195 1.74 -24.09 -6.20
C ALA A 195 0.21 -24.21 -6.38
N ASP A 196 -0.52 -24.54 -5.32
CA ASP A 196 -2.00 -24.63 -5.37
C ASP A 196 -2.62 -23.25 -5.64
N PHE A 197 -2.05 -22.19 -5.07
CA PHE A 197 -2.48 -20.82 -5.38
C PHE A 197 -2.14 -20.42 -6.81
N PHE A 198 -0.98 -20.83 -7.34
CA PHE A 198 -0.64 -20.61 -8.74
C PHE A 198 -1.65 -21.26 -9.69
N GLU A 199 -2.00 -22.52 -9.47
CA GLU A 199 -3.02 -23.24 -10.25
C GLU A 199 -4.39 -22.56 -10.13
N TRP A 200 -4.78 -22.18 -8.91
CA TRP A 200 -6.04 -21.45 -8.69
C TRP A 200 -6.09 -20.12 -9.45
N VAL A 201 -4.99 -19.35 -9.48
CA VAL A 201 -4.91 -18.09 -10.26
C VAL A 201 -5.09 -18.36 -11.75
N ASN A 202 -4.46 -19.42 -12.28
CA ASN A 202 -4.58 -19.80 -13.68
C ASN A 202 -6.03 -20.17 -14.06
N GLU A 203 -6.72 -20.92 -13.21
CA GLU A 203 -8.12 -21.30 -13.39
C GLU A 203 -9.07 -20.08 -13.31
N ASN A 204 -8.77 -19.12 -12.43
CA ASN A 204 -9.63 -17.96 -12.16
C ASN A 204 -9.23 -16.68 -12.92
N ARG A 205 -8.32 -16.77 -13.90
CA ARG A 205 -7.78 -15.61 -14.64
C ARG A 205 -8.86 -14.68 -15.21
N THR A 206 -9.94 -15.24 -15.75
CA THR A 206 -11.04 -14.46 -16.35
C THR A 206 -11.79 -13.69 -15.27
N ALA A 207 -12.10 -14.33 -14.14
CA ALA A 207 -12.77 -13.70 -13.01
C ALA A 207 -11.91 -12.57 -12.41
N LEU A 208 -10.60 -12.79 -12.29
CA LEU A 208 -9.64 -11.79 -11.79
C LEU A 208 -9.55 -10.55 -12.70
N VAL A 209 -9.41 -10.76 -14.02
CA VAL A 209 -9.35 -9.66 -15.00
C VAL A 209 -10.69 -8.91 -15.10
N SER A 210 -11.80 -9.61 -14.90
CA SER A 210 -13.16 -9.04 -14.88
C SER A 210 -13.55 -8.42 -13.55
N LEU A 211 -12.63 -8.38 -12.57
CA LEU A 211 -12.84 -7.81 -11.23
C LEU A 211 -14.01 -8.46 -10.45
N GLU A 212 -14.21 -9.77 -10.61
CA GLU A 212 -15.20 -10.49 -9.82
C GLU A 212 -14.82 -10.46 -8.34
N SER A 213 -15.79 -10.03 -7.51
CA SER A 213 -15.52 -9.64 -6.12
C SER A 213 -14.93 -10.79 -5.28
N GLU A 214 -15.43 -12.01 -5.45
CA GLU A 214 -14.97 -13.17 -4.70
C GLU A 214 -13.54 -13.57 -5.09
N ALA A 215 -13.27 -13.70 -6.39
CA ALA A 215 -11.95 -14.02 -6.91
C ALA A 215 -10.91 -12.98 -6.49
N LEU A 216 -11.21 -11.68 -6.63
CA LEU A 216 -10.30 -10.61 -6.20
C LEU A 216 -10.01 -10.65 -4.71
N THR A 217 -11.06 -10.79 -3.88
CA THR A 217 -10.89 -10.83 -2.43
C THR A 217 -10.02 -12.01 -2.01
N ARG A 218 -10.22 -13.18 -2.62
CA ARG A 218 -9.38 -14.37 -2.38
C ARG A 218 -7.94 -14.15 -2.82
N ALA A 219 -7.71 -13.61 -4.01
CA ALA A 219 -6.36 -13.35 -4.53
C ALA A 219 -5.59 -12.36 -3.65
N ILE A 220 -6.23 -11.26 -3.25
CA ILE A 220 -5.63 -10.25 -2.37
C ILE A 220 -5.29 -10.87 -1.02
N ARG A 221 -6.24 -11.58 -0.41
CA ARG A 221 -6.06 -12.23 0.88
C ARG A 221 -4.90 -13.21 0.86
N ARG A 222 -4.88 -14.15 -0.10
CA ARG A 222 -3.84 -15.17 -0.16
C ARG A 222 -2.46 -14.55 -0.41
N SER A 223 -2.38 -13.54 -1.27
CA SER A 223 -1.13 -12.80 -1.48
C SER A 223 -0.64 -12.11 -0.20
N CYS A 224 -1.54 -11.50 0.57
CA CYS A 224 -1.21 -10.90 1.86
C CYS A 224 -0.73 -11.94 2.88
N GLU A 225 -1.37 -13.11 2.96
CA GLU A 225 -0.96 -14.22 3.84
C GLU A 225 0.45 -14.70 3.48
N LEU A 226 0.73 -14.94 2.20
CA LEU A 226 2.03 -15.39 1.71
C LEU A 226 3.13 -14.36 1.98
N LYS A 227 2.85 -13.07 1.72
CA LYS A 227 3.81 -12.01 2.05
C LYS A 227 3.98 -11.82 3.55
N ALA A 228 2.92 -11.90 4.35
CA ALA A 228 2.99 -11.83 5.80
C ALA A 228 3.88 -12.95 6.36
N PHE A 229 3.72 -14.19 5.88
CA PHE A 229 4.58 -15.32 6.26
C PHE A 229 6.08 -15.02 6.03
N VAL A 230 6.43 -14.48 4.86
CA VAL A 230 7.82 -14.11 4.54
C VAL A 230 8.31 -12.95 5.42
N VAL A 231 7.50 -11.90 5.61
CA VAL A 231 7.85 -10.72 6.41
C VAL A 231 8.02 -11.06 7.89
N GLN A 232 7.18 -11.93 8.45
CA GLN A 232 7.28 -12.39 9.83
C GLN A 232 8.55 -13.21 10.04
N SER A 233 8.95 -13.99 9.03
CA SER A 233 10.16 -14.80 9.08
C SER A 233 11.44 -13.98 8.88
N ASP A 234 11.38 -12.90 8.11
CA ASP A 234 12.54 -12.06 7.78
C ASP A 234 12.12 -10.60 7.50
N GLU A 235 11.93 -9.82 8.56
CA GLU A 235 11.43 -8.44 8.44
C GLU A 235 12.41 -7.52 7.69
N ARG A 236 13.73 -7.76 7.76
CA ARG A 236 14.74 -6.82 7.25
C ARG A 236 15.50 -7.31 6.02
N GLU A 237 14.98 -8.33 5.33
CA GLU A 237 15.54 -8.83 4.06
C GLU A 237 16.97 -9.33 4.19
N SER A 238 17.20 -10.18 5.19
CA SER A 238 18.49 -10.81 5.49
C SER A 238 18.59 -12.27 5.05
N GLY A 239 17.50 -12.86 4.55
CA GLY A 239 17.42 -14.26 4.14
C GLY A 239 16.20 -14.52 3.27
N LEU A 240 15.18 -15.21 3.82
CA LEU A 240 14.00 -15.68 3.08
C LEU A 240 13.33 -14.58 2.26
N ARG A 241 13.28 -13.33 2.75
CA ARG A 241 12.57 -12.24 2.08
C ARG A 241 13.18 -11.86 0.72
N ALA A 242 14.41 -12.27 0.44
CA ALA A 242 15.00 -12.14 -0.89
C ALA A 242 14.21 -12.89 -1.99
N ILE A 243 13.45 -13.94 -1.64
CA ILE A 243 12.61 -14.68 -2.59
C ILE A 243 11.54 -13.79 -3.25
N LEU A 244 11.10 -12.72 -2.56
CA LEU A 244 10.13 -11.78 -3.10
C LEU A 244 10.66 -10.98 -4.30
N ASN A 245 11.98 -10.98 -4.52
CA ASN A 245 12.65 -10.34 -5.64
C ASN A 245 12.72 -11.24 -6.89
N TYR A 246 12.00 -12.38 -6.92
CA TYR A 246 11.86 -13.20 -8.13
C TYR A 246 11.40 -12.33 -9.33
N GLY A 247 12.10 -12.45 -10.46
CA GLY A 247 11.90 -11.62 -11.65
C GLY A 247 12.44 -10.18 -11.57
N HIS A 248 12.63 -9.62 -10.37
CA HIS A 248 12.92 -8.19 -10.19
C HIS A 248 14.32 -7.77 -10.66
N THR A 249 15.33 -8.66 -10.63
CA THR A 249 16.66 -8.32 -11.17
C THR A 249 16.58 -7.97 -12.66
N ILE A 250 15.81 -8.74 -13.43
CA ILE A 250 15.59 -8.50 -14.86
C ILE A 250 14.60 -7.36 -15.06
N GLY A 251 13.51 -7.34 -14.29
CA GLY A 251 12.50 -6.28 -14.37
C GLY A 251 13.07 -4.88 -14.11
N HIS A 252 13.91 -4.72 -13.09
CA HIS A 252 14.58 -3.44 -12.83
C HIS A 252 15.52 -3.02 -13.95
N LEU A 253 16.18 -3.97 -14.63
CA LEU A 253 16.99 -3.68 -15.81
C LEU A 253 16.10 -3.16 -16.94
N ILE A 254 15.01 -3.84 -17.27
CA ILE A 254 14.04 -3.42 -18.30
C ILE A 254 13.50 -2.01 -18.00
N GLU A 255 13.07 -1.77 -16.77
CA GLU A 255 12.58 -0.46 -16.34
C GLU A 255 13.62 0.65 -16.52
N ARG A 256 14.88 0.37 -16.16
CA ARG A 256 15.99 1.32 -16.27
C ARG A 256 16.31 1.64 -17.72
N GLU A 257 16.43 0.62 -18.57
CA GLU A 257 16.72 0.81 -20.01
C GLU A 257 15.56 1.51 -20.74
N ALA A 258 14.32 1.35 -20.26
CA ALA A 258 13.15 2.10 -20.74
C ALA A 258 13.04 3.53 -20.15
N GLY A 259 14.02 3.98 -19.35
CA GLY A 259 14.02 5.30 -18.71
C GLY A 259 12.85 5.51 -17.74
N TYR A 260 12.32 4.43 -17.17
CA TYR A 260 11.11 4.42 -16.33
C TYR A 260 9.86 5.00 -17.01
N ALA A 261 9.84 5.00 -18.35
CA ALA A 261 8.74 5.47 -19.15
C ALA A 261 8.12 4.30 -19.93
N GLY A 262 6.80 4.35 -20.14
CA GLY A 262 6.10 3.40 -21.02
C GLY A 262 5.84 2.01 -20.44
N ILE A 263 6.68 1.49 -19.53
CA ILE A 263 6.57 0.15 -18.93
C ILE A 263 6.15 0.26 -17.45
N ARG A 264 5.21 -0.60 -17.02
CA ARG A 264 4.80 -0.75 -15.61
C ARG A 264 5.66 -1.78 -14.91
N HIS A 265 5.82 -1.64 -13.59
CA HIS A 265 6.65 -2.54 -12.79
C HIS A 265 6.30 -4.02 -13.01
N GLY A 266 5.03 -4.38 -12.89
CA GLY A 266 4.58 -5.75 -13.10
C GLY A 266 4.65 -6.22 -14.55
N GLU A 267 4.67 -5.31 -15.54
CA GLU A 267 4.95 -5.70 -16.94
C GLU A 267 6.43 -6.06 -17.14
N ALA A 268 7.33 -5.50 -16.33
CA ALA A 268 8.76 -5.81 -16.38
C ALA A 268 9.12 -7.06 -15.54
N VAL A 269 8.36 -7.33 -14.47
CA VAL A 269 8.55 -8.52 -13.60
C VAL A 269 7.96 -9.79 -14.23
N ALA A 270 6.88 -9.69 -15.01
CA ALA A 270 6.23 -10.80 -15.70
C ALA A 270 7.08 -11.36 -16.86
#